data_AF-A0A946GGK4-F1
#
_entry.id   AF-A0A946GGK4-F1
#
_cell.length_a   1.000
_cell.length_b   1.000
_cell.length_c   1.000
_cell.angle_alpha   90.00
_cell.angle_beta   90.00
_cell.angle_gamma   90.00
#
_symmetry.space_group_name_H-M   'P 1'
#
loop_
_entity.id
_entity.type
_entity.pdbx_description
1 polymer ?
#
loop_
_entity_poly.entity_id
_entity_poly.type
_entity_poly.pdbx_seq_one_letter_code
_entity_poly.pdbx_strand_id
1 'polypeptide(L)'
;MNELLGLDANFPLFHLIPLIVFGPIFALVLYHIGLKEIFNPSPEVRERRRLRKEAEERTETDLLRKMKVAGLDRSGMSRTPLQWIGQALTFGIFALAISWLSSSPAYVVNPSDMALIKLSLTHPGQRKEACRKMTQAELQKLAVNMRSGVSCSRERWPLRAELIVDGELVFRGSANPAGLASDGHSSFYKKFPVPAGPHHIVFRLNDSGGEGFDYMVDKKVVLTAAQILVVSFDNGVGKPVFAE
;
A
#
# COMPACT_ATOMS: atom_id res chain seq x y z
N MET A 1 -1.45 41.00 -6.89
CA MET A 1 -0.56 40.89 -8.08
C MET A 1 -1.30 40.40 -9.34
N ASN A 2 -2.51 39.83 -9.23
CA ASN A 2 -3.30 39.35 -10.39
C ASN A 2 -4.18 40.42 -11.06
N GLU A 3 -4.41 41.60 -10.45
CA GLU A 3 -5.16 42.70 -11.08
C GLU A 3 -4.35 43.56 -12.05
N LEU A 4 -3.01 43.53 -12.00
CA LEU A 4 -2.17 44.42 -12.82
C LEU A 4 -1.99 43.97 -14.28
N LEU A 5 -2.45 42.75 -14.63
CA LEU A 5 -2.20 42.12 -15.94
C LEU A 5 -3.49 41.77 -16.73
N GLY A 6 -4.69 42.06 -16.22
CA GLY A 6 -5.94 41.94 -16.98
C GLY A 6 -6.24 40.54 -17.54
N LEU A 7 -5.84 39.48 -16.84
CA LEU A 7 -6.08 38.09 -17.26
C LEU A 7 -6.97 37.39 -16.22
N ASP A 8 -7.99 36.68 -16.71
CA ASP A 8 -9.02 36.01 -15.91
C ASP A 8 -8.47 35.16 -14.74
N ALA A 9 -9.18 35.19 -13.61
CA ALA A 9 -8.82 34.54 -12.35
C ALA A 9 -8.70 32.99 -12.41
N ASN A 10 -9.09 32.37 -13.53
CA ASN A 10 -9.01 30.92 -13.76
C ASN A 10 -7.82 30.47 -14.63
N PHE A 11 -6.94 31.38 -15.05
CA PHE A 11 -5.77 30.97 -15.84
C PHE A 11 -4.70 30.34 -14.92
N PRO A 12 -4.21 29.11 -15.19
CA PRO A 12 -3.27 28.40 -14.33
C PRO A 12 -1.84 28.95 -14.50
N LEU A 13 -1.68 30.27 -14.35
CA LEU A 13 -0.41 30.98 -14.53
C LEU A 13 0.69 30.39 -13.64
N PHE A 14 0.32 29.92 -12.45
CA PHE A 14 1.23 29.24 -11.52
C PHE A 14 1.89 27.98 -12.11
N HIS A 15 1.19 27.22 -12.96
CA HIS A 15 1.75 26.04 -13.62
C HIS A 15 2.63 26.39 -14.82
N LEU A 16 2.50 27.59 -15.37
CA LEU A 16 3.32 28.08 -16.50
C LEU A 16 4.60 28.78 -16.03
N ILE A 17 4.63 29.32 -14.80
CA ILE A 17 5.83 29.98 -14.23
C ILE A 17 7.07 29.07 -14.26
N PRO A 18 7.02 27.79 -13.83
CA PRO A 18 8.17 26.90 -13.95
C PRO A 18 8.62 26.67 -15.39
N LEU A 19 7.68 26.58 -16.33
CA LEU A 19 8.01 26.39 -17.75
C LEU A 19 8.69 27.63 -18.34
N ILE A 20 8.26 28.83 -17.95
CA ILE A 20 8.83 30.10 -18.44
C ILE A 20 10.22 30.35 -17.82
N VAL A 21 10.38 30.06 -16.53
CA VAL A 21 11.65 30.31 -15.82
C VAL A 21 12.68 29.22 -16.12
N PHE A 22 12.30 27.95 -16.08
CA PHE A 22 13.23 26.83 -16.26
C PHE A 22 13.28 26.32 -17.69
N GLY A 23 12.29 26.60 -18.53
CA GLY A 23 12.28 26.18 -19.94
C GLY A 23 13.50 26.62 -20.74
N PRO A 24 13.93 27.89 -20.68
CA PRO A 24 15.13 28.36 -21.39
C PRO A 24 16.41 27.64 -20.93
N ILE A 25 16.54 27.42 -19.62
CA ILE A 25 17.68 26.71 -19.03
C ILE A 25 17.68 25.25 -19.47
N PHE A 26 16.53 24.59 -19.38
CA PHE A 26 16.34 23.19 -19.79
C PHE A 26 16.60 23.00 -21.29
N ALA A 27 16.13 23.91 -22.13
CA ALA A 27 16.39 23.90 -23.57
C ALA A 27 17.88 24.09 -23.89
N LEU A 28 18.58 24.97 -23.17
CA LEU A 28 20.03 25.18 -23.33
C LEU A 28 20.83 23.93 -22.92
N VAL A 29 20.44 23.29 -21.83
CA VAL A 29 21.03 22.01 -21.39
C VAL A 29 20.80 20.92 -22.44
N LEU A 30 19.58 20.74 -22.93
CA LEU A 30 19.27 19.78 -24.00
C LEU A 30 20.07 20.07 -25.27
N TYR A 31 20.21 21.35 -25.63
CA TYR A 31 21.01 21.77 -26.77
C TYR A 31 22.47 21.32 -26.67
N HIS A 32 23.09 21.51 -25.51
CA HIS A 32 24.47 21.09 -25.26
C HIS A 32 24.67 19.60 -25.06
N ILE A 33 23.68 18.87 -24.51
CA ILE A 33 23.77 17.42 -24.29
C ILE A 33 23.71 16.64 -25.61
N GLY A 34 23.10 17.19 -26.66
CA GLY A 34 23.13 16.51 -27.96
C GLY A 34 22.18 17.04 -29.03
N LEU A 35 21.24 17.94 -28.70
CA LEU A 35 20.35 18.51 -29.73
C LEU A 35 21.15 19.26 -30.80
N LYS A 36 22.28 19.88 -30.43
CA LYS A 36 23.20 20.54 -31.37
C LYS A 36 23.68 19.59 -32.47
N GLU A 37 23.96 18.32 -32.15
CA GLU A 37 24.42 17.31 -33.13
C GLU A 37 23.31 16.76 -34.02
N ILE A 38 22.04 17.01 -33.68
CA ILE A 38 20.90 16.68 -34.55
C ILE A 38 20.76 17.75 -35.64
N PHE A 39 20.81 19.03 -35.27
CA PHE A 39 20.59 20.15 -36.17
C PHE A 39 21.84 20.56 -36.95
N ASN A 40 23.02 20.56 -36.32
CA ASN A 40 24.28 20.91 -36.96
C ASN A 40 25.38 19.91 -36.55
N PRO A 41 25.37 18.69 -37.13
CA PRO A 41 26.32 17.64 -36.78
C PRO A 41 27.75 18.05 -37.12
N SER A 42 28.64 17.81 -36.17
CA SER A 42 30.10 17.91 -36.34
C SER A 42 30.57 17.08 -37.55
N PRO A 43 31.70 17.46 -38.19
CA PRO A 43 32.21 16.75 -39.36
C PRO A 43 32.45 15.26 -39.08
N GLU A 44 32.92 14.89 -37.88
CA GLU A 44 33.12 13.51 -37.47
C GLU A 44 31.81 12.71 -37.39
N VAL A 45 30.74 13.29 -36.80
CA VAL A 45 29.43 12.65 -36.71
C VAL A 45 28.83 12.46 -38.10
N ARG A 46 29.03 13.43 -38.99
CA ARG A 46 28.59 13.36 -40.39
C ARG A 46 29.28 12.23 -41.14
N GLU A 47 30.58 12.06 -40.95
CA GLU A 47 31.36 10.99 -41.55
C GLU A 47 30.97 9.62 -40.99
N ARG A 48 30.81 9.47 -39.67
CA ARG A 48 30.29 8.24 -39.07
C ARG A 48 28.90 7.85 -39.60
N ARG A 49 28.00 8.82 -39.78
CA ARG A 49 26.68 8.58 -40.39
C ARG A 49 26.80 8.11 -41.84
N ARG A 50 27.75 8.66 -42.63
CA ARG A 50 28.02 8.18 -44.00
C ARG A 50 28.52 6.75 -44.00
N LEU A 51 29.55 6.44 -43.21
CA LEU A 51 30.11 5.09 -43.09
C LEU A 51 29.05 4.08 -42.63
N ARG A 52 28.18 4.47 -41.70
CA ARG A 52 27.07 3.62 -41.24
C ARG A 52 26.05 3.37 -42.33
N LYS A 53 25.65 4.40 -43.09
CA LYS A 53 24.75 4.23 -44.24
C LYS A 53 25.36 3.32 -45.30
N GLU A 54 26.63 3.51 -45.62
CA GLU A 54 27.35 2.65 -46.56
C GLU A 54 27.43 1.20 -46.05
N ALA A 55 27.63 0.98 -44.75
CA ALA A 55 27.61 -0.35 -44.15
C ALA A 55 26.21 -0.98 -44.16
N GLU A 56 25.16 -0.21 -43.87
CA GLU A 56 23.76 -0.64 -43.95
C GLU A 56 23.38 -0.99 -45.41
N GLU A 57 23.77 -0.18 -46.39
CA GLU A 57 23.55 -0.47 -47.81
C GLU A 57 24.31 -1.73 -48.27
N ARG A 58 25.58 -1.89 -47.84
CA ARG A 58 26.36 -3.11 -48.12
C ARG A 58 25.74 -4.36 -47.50
N THR A 59 25.24 -4.26 -46.28
CA THR A 59 24.58 -5.38 -45.61
C THR A 59 23.22 -5.69 -46.24
N GLU A 60 22.43 -4.68 -46.59
CA GLU A 60 21.15 -4.86 -47.28
C GLU A 60 21.35 -5.50 -48.66
N THR A 61 22.34 -5.04 -49.43
CA THR A 61 22.65 -5.63 -50.74
C THR A 61 23.14 -7.07 -50.64
N ASP A 62 23.98 -7.40 -49.63
CA ASP A 62 24.40 -8.78 -49.37
C ASP A 62 23.23 -9.67 -48.92
N LEU A 63 22.34 -9.15 -48.07
CA LEU A 63 21.12 -9.86 -47.65
C LEU A 63 20.19 -10.12 -48.84
N LEU A 64 19.94 -9.12 -49.68
CA LEU A 64 19.12 -9.28 -50.89
C LEU A 64 19.74 -10.30 -51.85
N ARG A 65 21.07 -10.27 -52.03
CA ARG A 65 21.79 -11.25 -52.83
C ARG A 65 21.62 -12.66 -52.26
N LYS A 66 21.81 -12.84 -50.95
CA LYS A 66 21.62 -14.12 -50.24
C LYS A 66 20.17 -14.63 -50.36
N MET A 67 19.18 -13.77 -50.19
CA MET A 67 17.76 -14.11 -50.35
C MET A 67 17.44 -14.55 -51.78
N LYS A 68 17.97 -13.83 -52.79
CA LYS A 68 17.79 -14.18 -54.21
C LYS A 68 18.42 -15.54 -54.54
N VAL A 69 19.61 -15.83 -54.02
CA VAL A 69 20.28 -17.13 -54.18
C VAL A 69 19.51 -18.25 -53.46
N ALA A 70 18.94 -17.97 -52.30
CA ALA A 70 18.10 -18.90 -51.55
C ALA A 70 16.69 -19.08 -52.14
N GLY A 71 16.34 -18.38 -53.23
CA GLY A 71 15.01 -18.44 -53.84
C GLY A 71 13.88 -17.88 -52.96
N LEU A 72 14.23 -17.07 -51.94
CA LEU A 72 13.27 -16.49 -51.02
C LEU A 72 12.75 -15.16 -51.58
N ASP A 73 11.49 -15.14 -51.98
CA ASP A 73 10.80 -13.92 -52.41
C ASP A 73 10.15 -13.21 -51.20
N ARG A 74 10.46 -11.92 -51.04
CA ARG A 74 9.95 -11.06 -49.95
C ARG A 74 8.53 -10.53 -50.25
N SER A 75 8.02 -10.75 -51.47
CA SER A 75 6.71 -10.31 -51.95
C SER A 75 5.53 -10.83 -51.10
N GLY A 76 5.68 -11.99 -50.46
CA GLY A 76 4.68 -12.59 -49.56
C GLY A 76 4.58 -11.97 -48.17
N MET A 77 5.39 -10.95 -47.86
CA MET A 77 5.43 -10.30 -46.54
C MET A 77 4.57 -9.03 -46.46
N SER A 78 3.73 -8.79 -47.47
CA SER A 78 2.72 -7.72 -47.43
C SER A 78 1.47 -8.24 -46.72
N ARG A 79 1.07 -7.59 -45.62
CA ARG A 79 -0.14 -7.98 -44.90
C ARG A 79 -1.35 -7.77 -45.79
N THR A 80 -2.16 -8.82 -45.99
CA THR A 80 -3.37 -8.70 -46.78
C THR A 80 -4.39 -7.81 -46.05
N PRO A 81 -5.33 -7.16 -46.75
CA PRO A 81 -6.40 -6.37 -46.12
C PRO A 81 -7.18 -7.18 -45.08
N LEU A 82 -7.36 -8.48 -45.32
CA LEU A 82 -8.03 -9.39 -44.39
C LEU A 82 -7.24 -9.60 -43.08
N GLN A 83 -5.91 -9.65 -43.15
CA GLN A 83 -5.06 -9.71 -41.95
C GLN A 83 -5.13 -8.42 -41.14
N TRP A 84 -5.23 -7.26 -41.80
CA TRP A 84 -5.44 -5.98 -41.12
C TRP A 84 -6.78 -5.91 -40.41
N ILE A 85 -7.86 -6.40 -41.05
CA ILE A 85 -9.18 -6.47 -40.44
C ILE A 85 -9.15 -7.41 -39.23
N GLY A 86 -8.55 -8.60 -39.35
CA GLY A 86 -8.43 -9.54 -38.25
C GLY A 86 -7.63 -8.98 -37.06
N GLN A 87 -6.53 -8.27 -37.35
CA GLN A 87 -5.73 -7.60 -36.34
C GLN A 87 -6.50 -6.47 -35.64
N ALA A 88 -7.20 -5.62 -36.41
CA ALA A 88 -8.02 -4.54 -35.86
C ALA A 88 -9.17 -5.08 -35.00
N LEU A 89 -9.81 -6.17 -35.43
CA LEU A 89 -10.88 -6.83 -34.66
C LEU A 89 -10.34 -7.38 -33.33
N THR A 90 -9.21 -8.10 -33.38
CA THR A 90 -8.60 -8.71 -32.18
C THR A 90 -8.19 -7.63 -31.18
N PHE A 91 -7.53 -6.57 -31.64
CA PHE A 91 -7.15 -5.45 -30.78
C PHE A 91 -8.34 -4.63 -30.30
N GLY A 92 -9.38 -4.48 -31.11
CA GLY A 92 -10.63 -3.83 -30.70
C GLY A 92 -11.31 -4.60 -29.57
N ILE A 93 -11.45 -5.92 -29.69
CA ILE A 93 -12.00 -6.77 -28.62
C ILE A 93 -11.16 -6.67 -27.36
N PHE A 94 -9.82 -6.71 -27.49
CA PHE A 94 -8.93 -6.59 -26.34
C PHE A 94 -9.04 -5.23 -25.65
N ALA A 95 -9.10 -4.14 -26.43
CA ALA A 95 -9.27 -2.79 -25.90
C ALA A 95 -10.63 -2.62 -25.20
N LEU A 96 -11.70 -3.19 -25.75
CA LEU A 96 -13.02 -3.18 -25.13
C LEU A 96 -13.03 -3.97 -23.81
N ALA A 97 -12.40 -5.14 -23.78
CA ALA A 97 -12.27 -5.93 -22.57
C ALA A 97 -11.50 -5.15 -21.48
N ILE A 98 -10.37 -4.54 -21.83
CA ILE A 98 -9.60 -3.69 -20.90
C ILE A 98 -10.46 -2.52 -20.40
N SER A 99 -11.17 -1.83 -21.30
CA SER A 99 -12.03 -0.70 -20.92
C SER A 99 -13.14 -1.10 -19.97
N TRP A 100 -13.79 -2.24 -20.23
CA TRP A 100 -14.85 -2.77 -19.38
C TRP A 100 -14.33 -3.20 -18.02
N LEU A 101 -13.24 -3.98 -17.95
CA LEU A 101 -12.64 -4.41 -16.68
C LEU A 101 -12.01 -3.25 -15.89
N SER A 102 -11.55 -2.20 -16.59
CA SER A 102 -10.96 -1.02 -15.95
C SER A 102 -12.01 -0.14 -15.27
N SER A 103 -13.27 -0.19 -15.72
CA SER A 103 -14.36 0.64 -15.18
C SER A 103 -15.37 -0.17 -14.37
N SER A 104 -15.38 -1.50 -14.50
CA SER A 104 -16.35 -2.38 -13.85
C SER A 104 -15.74 -3.74 -13.47
N PRO A 105 -16.19 -4.34 -12.35
CA PRO A 105 -17.10 -3.79 -11.35
C PRO A 105 -16.42 -2.71 -10.50
N ALA A 106 -17.21 -1.70 -10.08
CA ALA A 106 -16.73 -0.69 -9.13
C ALA A 106 -16.36 -1.39 -7.82
N TYR A 107 -15.15 -1.12 -7.31
CA TYR A 107 -14.73 -1.64 -6.01
C TYR A 107 -15.49 -0.89 -4.90
N VAL A 108 -16.38 -1.59 -4.21
CA VAL A 108 -17.14 -1.06 -3.08
C VAL A 108 -16.46 -1.50 -1.79
N VAL A 109 -15.88 -0.55 -1.06
CA VAL A 109 -15.22 -0.81 0.23
C VAL A 109 -16.22 -1.27 1.29
N ASN A 110 -17.41 -0.66 1.29
CA ASN A 110 -18.52 -0.94 2.20
C ASN A 110 -19.85 -0.80 1.45
N PRO A 111 -20.78 -1.77 1.55
CA PRO A 111 -22.13 -1.61 1.00
C PRO A 111 -22.80 -0.33 1.52
N SER A 112 -23.62 0.32 0.69
CA SER A 112 -24.22 1.64 0.98
C SER A 112 -25.21 1.65 2.15
N ASP A 113 -25.59 0.48 2.65
CA ASP A 113 -26.51 0.25 3.76
C ASP A 113 -25.83 -0.33 5.01
N MET A 114 -24.51 -0.52 4.97
CA MET A 114 -23.73 -1.16 6.04
C MET A 114 -22.73 -0.20 6.68
N ALA A 115 -22.64 -0.25 8.00
CA ALA A 115 -21.54 0.29 8.79
C ALA A 115 -20.50 -0.82 9.10
N LEU A 116 -19.33 -0.43 9.59
CA LEU A 116 -18.26 -1.36 9.90
C LEU A 116 -17.75 -1.18 11.32
N ILE A 117 -17.86 -2.22 12.14
CA ILE A 117 -17.21 -2.27 13.45
C ILE A 117 -15.84 -2.94 13.26
N LYS A 118 -14.76 -2.20 13.57
CA LYS A 118 -13.38 -2.69 13.52
C LYS A 118 -12.87 -2.92 14.94
N LEU A 119 -12.58 -4.17 15.28
CA LEU A 119 -11.81 -4.49 16.47
C LEU A 119 -10.32 -4.35 16.12
N SER A 120 -9.67 -3.32 16.66
CA SER A 120 -8.25 -3.03 16.48
C SER A 120 -7.61 -2.80 17.84
N LEU A 121 -7.28 -3.90 18.51
CA LEU A 121 -6.74 -3.90 19.85
C LEU A 121 -5.25 -4.26 19.80
N THR A 122 -4.39 -3.47 20.43
CA THR A 122 -3.00 -3.83 20.72
C THR A 122 -2.73 -3.50 22.17
N HIS A 123 -2.59 -4.52 23.01
CA HIS A 123 -2.43 -4.36 24.44
C HIS A 123 -1.50 -5.45 24.99
N PRO A 124 -0.56 -5.13 25.88
CA PRO A 124 0.23 -6.15 26.54
C PRO A 124 -0.59 -6.73 27.71
N GLY A 125 -0.78 -8.04 27.75
CA GLY A 125 -1.37 -8.70 28.91
C GLY A 125 -0.57 -8.46 30.20
N GLN A 126 -1.20 -8.71 31.34
CA GLN A 126 -0.51 -8.66 32.63
C GLN A 126 0.59 -9.73 32.68
N ARG A 127 1.59 -9.50 33.53
CA ARG A 127 2.67 -10.47 33.74
C ARG A 127 2.12 -11.70 34.46
N LYS A 128 2.60 -12.89 34.07
CA LYS A 128 2.20 -14.14 34.74
C LYS A 128 2.65 -14.19 36.20
N GLU A 129 3.84 -13.69 36.46
CA GLU A 129 4.43 -13.65 37.80
C GLU A 129 4.69 -12.20 38.22
N ALA A 130 4.32 -11.89 39.47
CA ALA A 130 4.70 -10.63 40.08
C ALA A 130 6.22 -10.58 40.31
N CYS A 131 6.79 -9.38 40.22
CA CYS A 131 8.21 -9.19 40.52
C CYS A 131 8.49 -9.51 41.99
N ARG A 132 9.43 -10.43 42.25
CA ARG A 132 9.88 -10.75 43.60
C ARG A 132 11.22 -10.09 43.91
N LYS A 133 11.37 -9.57 45.13
CA LYS A 133 12.67 -9.12 45.65
C LYS A 133 13.50 -10.34 46.01
N MET A 134 14.75 -10.37 45.56
CA MET A 134 15.67 -11.46 45.89
C MET A 134 16.32 -11.21 47.25
N THR A 135 16.47 -12.27 48.04
CA THR A 135 17.12 -12.18 49.35
C THR A 135 18.64 -12.06 49.20
N GLN A 136 19.33 -11.51 50.21
CA GLN A 136 20.81 -11.37 50.16
C GLN A 136 21.52 -12.72 49.99
N ALA A 137 21.00 -13.79 50.60
CA ALA A 137 21.56 -15.13 50.48
C ALA A 137 21.48 -15.67 49.03
N GLU A 138 20.41 -15.33 48.30
CA GLU A 138 20.25 -15.71 46.89
C GLU A 138 21.14 -14.86 45.96
N LEU A 139 21.28 -13.56 46.26
CA LEU A 139 22.17 -12.66 45.52
C LEU A 139 23.64 -13.06 45.66
N GLN A 140 24.06 -13.52 46.84
CA GLN A 140 25.44 -13.95 47.05
C GLN A 140 25.80 -15.22 46.25
N LYS A 141 24.82 -16.09 46.00
CA LYS A 141 24.98 -17.28 45.13
C LYS A 141 25.12 -16.92 43.65
N LEU A 142 24.68 -15.73 43.23
CA LEU A 142 24.83 -15.23 41.87
C LEU A 142 26.21 -14.58 41.68
N ALA A 143 26.74 -14.70 40.45
CA ALA A 143 27.94 -14.00 40.02
C ALA A 143 27.77 -12.48 40.17
N VAL A 144 28.85 -11.75 40.44
CA VAL A 144 28.83 -10.33 40.82
C VAL A 144 28.07 -9.45 39.80
N ASN A 145 28.21 -9.74 38.50
CA ASN A 145 27.54 -9.02 37.42
C ASN A 145 26.05 -9.36 37.25
N MET A 146 25.56 -10.43 37.89
CA MET A 146 24.19 -10.94 37.76
C MET A 146 23.33 -10.71 39.01
N ARG A 147 23.83 -9.97 40.00
CA ARG A 147 23.15 -9.68 41.28
C ARG A 147 22.07 -8.61 41.13
N SER A 148 21.00 -8.93 40.42
CA SER A 148 19.80 -8.11 40.34
C SER A 148 18.96 -8.27 41.61
N GLY A 149 18.67 -7.18 42.33
CA GLY A 149 17.83 -7.21 43.53
C GLY A 149 16.37 -7.62 43.28
N VAL A 150 15.93 -7.69 42.02
CA VAL A 150 14.56 -8.04 41.64
C VAL A 150 14.58 -9.11 40.54
N SER A 151 13.77 -10.15 40.72
CA SER A 151 13.49 -11.17 39.72
C SER A 151 12.07 -10.93 39.18
N CYS A 152 11.98 -10.52 37.92
CA CYS A 152 10.71 -10.29 37.22
C CYS A 152 10.64 -11.21 36.01
N SER A 153 9.68 -12.14 35.99
CA SER A 153 9.35 -12.82 34.74
C SER A 153 8.80 -11.80 33.75
N ARG A 154 9.23 -11.92 32.48
CA ARG A 154 8.78 -11.05 31.38
C ARG A 154 7.56 -11.63 30.65
N GLU A 155 7.25 -12.90 30.92
CA GLU A 155 6.15 -13.63 30.28
C GLU A 155 4.80 -13.03 30.67
N ARG A 156 3.92 -12.91 29.68
CA ARG A 156 2.59 -12.30 29.83
C ARG A 156 1.47 -13.29 29.58
N TRP A 157 0.31 -13.00 30.15
CA TRP A 157 -0.91 -13.73 29.85
C TRP A 157 -1.40 -13.43 28.42
N PRO A 158 -2.00 -14.42 27.74
CA PRO A 158 -2.69 -14.17 26.48
C PRO A 158 -3.94 -13.34 26.76
N LEU A 159 -4.28 -12.45 25.83
CA LEU A 159 -5.51 -11.69 25.91
C LEU A 159 -6.68 -12.55 25.45
N ARG A 160 -7.79 -12.52 26.18
CA ARG A 160 -9.07 -13.05 25.69
C ARG A 160 -10.05 -11.92 25.52
N ALA A 161 -10.66 -11.82 24.35
CA ALA A 161 -11.59 -10.76 24.03
C ALA A 161 -12.91 -11.32 23.50
N GLU A 162 -13.99 -10.63 23.84
CA GLU A 162 -15.32 -10.89 23.33
C GLU A 162 -15.97 -9.59 22.86
N LEU A 163 -16.63 -9.66 21.70
CA LEU A 163 -17.44 -8.58 21.15
C LEU A 163 -18.87 -9.09 20.98
N ILE A 164 -19.80 -8.38 21.57
CA ILE A 164 -21.23 -8.62 21.45
C ILE A 164 -21.84 -7.40 20.76
N VAL A 165 -22.68 -7.65 19.75
CA VAL A 165 -23.42 -6.61 19.03
C VAL A 165 -24.88 -7.01 19.07
N ASP A 166 -25.75 -6.13 19.57
CA ASP A 166 -27.20 -6.32 19.69
C ASP A 166 -27.60 -7.61 20.44
N GLY A 167 -26.77 -8.01 21.41
CA GLY A 167 -26.97 -9.22 22.20
C GLY A 167 -26.39 -10.50 21.57
N GLU A 168 -25.90 -10.45 20.33
CA GLU A 168 -25.26 -11.58 19.66
C GLU A 168 -23.73 -11.55 19.83
N LEU A 169 -23.13 -12.69 20.19
CA LEU A 169 -21.67 -12.83 20.31
C LEU A 169 -21.02 -12.95 18.92
N VAL A 170 -20.61 -11.82 18.36
CA VAL A 170 -19.98 -11.75 17.03
C VAL A 170 -18.49 -12.12 17.03
N PHE A 171 -17.81 -12.03 18.19
CA PHE A 171 -16.41 -12.42 18.31
C PHE A 171 -16.09 -12.99 19.68
N ARG A 172 -15.32 -14.08 19.69
CA ARG A 172 -14.61 -14.62 20.84
C ARG A 172 -13.26 -15.11 20.37
N GLY A 173 -12.18 -14.66 20.99
CA GLY A 173 -10.83 -15.04 20.59
C GLY A 173 -9.80 -14.88 21.68
N SER A 174 -8.68 -15.59 21.52
CA SER A 174 -7.49 -15.47 22.36
C SER A 174 -6.29 -15.07 21.51
N ALA A 175 -5.48 -14.12 21.97
CA ALA A 175 -4.26 -13.67 21.30
C ALA A 175 -3.05 -13.85 22.22
N ASN A 176 -2.12 -14.71 21.79
CA ASN A 176 -0.87 -14.95 22.52
C ASN A 176 0.06 -13.73 22.41
N PRO A 177 0.88 -13.44 23.46
CA PRO A 177 1.87 -12.38 23.39
C PRO A 177 2.90 -12.66 22.30
N ALA A 178 3.31 -11.63 21.57
CA ALA A 178 4.38 -11.74 20.59
C ALA A 178 5.76 -11.97 21.26
N GLY A 179 6.76 -12.35 20.45
CA GLY A 179 8.16 -12.47 20.88
C GLY A 179 8.55 -13.87 21.36
N LEU A 180 9.85 -14.18 21.28
CA LEU A 180 10.41 -15.49 21.63
C LEU A 180 10.18 -15.86 23.11
N ALA A 181 10.12 -14.86 23.98
CA ALA A 181 9.89 -15.02 25.41
C ALA A 181 8.44 -14.75 25.84
N SER A 182 7.50 -14.63 24.89
CA SER A 182 6.09 -14.28 25.14
C SER A 182 5.92 -13.01 26.01
N ASP A 183 6.75 -12.00 25.73
CA ASP A 183 6.81 -10.74 26.46
C ASP A 183 6.39 -9.53 25.62
N GLY A 184 5.92 -9.76 24.40
CA GLY A 184 5.40 -8.74 23.51
C GLY A 184 3.95 -8.35 23.79
N HIS A 185 3.38 -7.61 22.85
CA HIS A 185 1.97 -7.26 22.86
C HIS A 185 1.15 -8.39 22.24
N SER A 186 -0.10 -8.51 22.69
CA SER A 186 -1.12 -9.29 22.00
C SER A 186 -2.00 -8.34 21.21
N SER A 187 -2.44 -8.76 20.03
CA SER A 187 -3.28 -7.93 19.18
C SER A 187 -4.44 -8.68 18.55
N PHE A 188 -5.53 -7.96 18.32
CA PHE A 188 -6.69 -8.41 17.57
C PHE A 188 -6.97 -7.44 16.44
N TYR A 189 -7.17 -7.98 15.24
CA TYR A 189 -7.63 -7.22 14.08
C TYR A 189 -8.77 -7.98 13.39
N LYS A 190 -10.00 -7.49 13.56
CA LYS A 190 -11.20 -8.06 12.95
C LYS A 190 -12.16 -6.96 12.51
N LYS A 191 -12.95 -7.27 11.48
CA LYS A 191 -13.92 -6.36 10.86
C LYS A 191 -15.28 -7.05 10.85
N PHE A 192 -16.31 -6.37 11.31
CA PHE A 192 -17.67 -6.87 11.40
C PHE A 192 -18.60 -5.89 10.69
N PRO A 193 -19.07 -6.21 9.47
CA PRO A 193 -20.08 -5.40 8.81
C PRO A 193 -21.40 -5.54 9.57
N VAL A 194 -22.06 -4.41 9.85
CA VAL A 194 -23.36 -4.34 10.52
C VAL A 194 -24.28 -3.42 9.74
N PRO A 195 -25.61 -3.59 9.78
CA PRO A 195 -26.54 -2.65 9.15
C PRO A 195 -26.30 -1.21 9.64
N ALA A 196 -26.66 -0.19 8.86
CA ALA A 196 -26.70 1.17 9.38
C ALA A 196 -27.89 1.32 10.35
N GLY A 197 -27.69 1.94 11.50
CA GLY A 197 -28.73 2.09 12.52
C GLY A 197 -28.22 2.14 13.96
N PRO A 198 -29.15 2.10 14.94
CA PRO A 198 -28.79 2.01 16.35
C PRO A 198 -28.28 0.61 16.69
N HIS A 199 -27.12 0.54 17.34
CA HIS A 199 -26.52 -0.70 17.82
C HIS A 199 -26.14 -0.60 19.29
N HIS A 200 -26.28 -1.72 20.00
CA HIS A 200 -25.78 -1.90 21.34
C HIS A 200 -24.54 -2.78 21.30
N ILE A 201 -23.39 -2.20 21.66
CA ILE A 201 -22.10 -2.87 21.54
C ILE A 201 -21.49 -3.06 22.92
N VAL A 202 -21.16 -4.31 23.23
CA VAL A 202 -20.48 -4.67 24.47
C VAL A 202 -19.15 -5.34 24.12
N PHE A 203 -18.06 -4.75 24.61
CA PHE A 203 -16.72 -5.30 24.46
C PHE A 203 -16.18 -5.73 25.82
N ARG A 204 -15.65 -6.95 25.88
CA ARG A 204 -15.07 -7.54 27.09
C ARG A 204 -13.63 -7.99 26.82
N LEU A 205 -12.73 -7.68 27.74
CA LEU A 205 -11.30 -8.01 27.64
C LEU A 205 -10.79 -8.61 28.95
N ASN A 206 -10.08 -9.73 28.84
CA ASN A 206 -9.29 -10.33 29.90
C ASN A 206 -7.81 -10.20 29.55
N ASP A 207 -7.04 -9.59 30.45
CA ASP A 207 -5.59 -9.41 30.37
C ASP A 207 -4.83 -10.11 31.51
N SER A 208 -5.54 -10.60 32.54
CA SER A 208 -4.96 -11.19 33.76
C SER A 208 -4.90 -12.72 33.76
N GLY A 209 -5.53 -13.39 32.80
CA GLY A 209 -5.56 -14.85 32.71
C GLY A 209 -6.56 -15.56 33.63
N GLY A 210 -7.23 -14.85 34.54
CA GLY A 210 -8.30 -15.42 35.40
C GLY A 210 -9.59 -15.73 34.64
N GLU A 211 -10.56 -16.47 35.21
CA GLU A 211 -11.75 -16.90 34.44
C GLU A 211 -12.68 -15.77 33.95
N GLY A 212 -12.64 -14.59 34.58
CA GLY A 212 -13.51 -13.43 34.27
C GLY A 212 -12.99 -12.49 33.17
N PHE A 213 -13.59 -11.30 33.06
CA PHE A 213 -13.10 -10.21 32.20
C PHE A 213 -12.68 -9.03 33.07
N ASP A 214 -11.47 -8.52 32.84
CA ASP A 214 -10.87 -7.43 33.60
C ASP A 214 -11.45 -6.07 33.19
N TYR A 215 -11.78 -5.93 31.91
CA TYR A 215 -12.40 -4.73 31.35
C TYR A 215 -13.69 -5.05 30.61
N MET A 216 -14.68 -4.18 30.78
CA MET A 216 -15.94 -4.23 30.07
C MET A 216 -16.36 -2.82 29.70
N VAL A 217 -16.76 -2.63 28.45
CA VAL A 217 -17.37 -1.38 28.00
C VAL A 217 -18.64 -1.71 27.25
N ASP A 218 -19.70 -1.01 27.62
CA ASP A 218 -21.03 -1.08 27.04
C ASP A 218 -21.37 0.30 26.48
N LYS A 219 -21.67 0.38 25.18
CA LYS A 219 -22.05 1.62 24.51
C LYS A 219 -23.19 1.38 23.53
N LYS A 220 -24.20 2.26 23.57
CA LYS A 220 -25.19 2.40 22.50
C LYS A 220 -24.72 3.48 21.52
N VAL A 221 -24.68 3.15 20.25
CA VAL A 221 -24.21 4.03 19.17
C VAL A 221 -25.22 4.03 18.03
N VAL A 222 -25.27 5.10 17.25
CA VAL A 222 -26.05 5.15 16.01
C VAL A 222 -25.05 5.27 14.87
N LEU A 223 -24.93 4.20 14.09
CA LEU A 223 -23.98 4.12 12.97
C LEU A 223 -24.66 4.53 11.67
N THR A 224 -24.06 5.49 10.98
CA THR A 224 -24.49 5.90 9.64
C THR A 224 -23.88 5.00 8.56
N ALA A 225 -24.46 5.00 7.37
CA ALA A 225 -23.96 4.22 6.23
C ALA A 225 -22.48 4.53 5.93
N ALA A 226 -21.69 3.49 5.66
CA ALA A 226 -20.24 3.57 5.45
C ALA A 226 -19.42 4.14 6.63
N GLN A 227 -20.03 4.35 7.81
CA GLN A 227 -19.31 4.73 9.02
C GLN A 227 -18.49 3.57 9.56
N ILE A 228 -17.32 3.89 10.10
CA ILE A 228 -16.40 2.92 10.68
C ILE A 228 -16.26 3.22 12.17
N LEU A 229 -16.77 2.34 13.01
CA LEU A 229 -16.54 2.39 14.44
C LEU A 229 -15.32 1.53 14.80
N VAL A 230 -14.35 2.10 15.51
CA VAL A 230 -13.16 1.37 15.96
C VAL A 230 -13.25 1.08 17.46
N VAL A 231 -13.12 -0.20 17.81
CA VAL A 231 -12.95 -0.67 19.19
C VAL A 231 -11.46 -0.88 19.42
N SER A 232 -10.87 -0.09 20.30
CA SER A 232 -9.44 -0.13 20.63
C SER A 232 -9.21 -0.09 22.14
N PHE A 233 -7.95 -0.23 22.57
CA PHE A 233 -7.55 -0.03 23.96
C PHE A 233 -6.70 1.22 24.06
N ASP A 234 -7.12 2.16 24.90
CA ASP A 234 -6.33 3.34 25.20
C ASP A 234 -5.38 3.01 26.37
N ASN A 235 -4.09 2.86 26.09
CA ASN A 235 -3.08 2.58 27.10
C ASN A 235 -2.78 3.78 28.03
N GLY A 236 -3.14 5.00 27.61
CA GLY A 236 -3.01 6.20 28.45
C GLY A 236 -4.12 6.28 29.49
N VAL A 237 -5.35 5.93 29.11
CA VAL A 237 -6.51 5.91 30.02
C VAL A 237 -6.66 4.56 30.74
N GLY A 238 -6.05 3.49 30.21
CA GLY A 238 -6.10 2.15 30.79
C GLY A 238 -7.44 1.46 30.61
N LYS A 239 -8.19 1.75 29.54
CA LYS A 239 -9.50 1.14 29.28
C LYS A 239 -9.80 0.99 27.78
N PRO A 240 -10.71 0.07 27.39
CA PRO A 240 -11.20 0.01 26.04
C PRO A 240 -11.97 1.30 25.68
N VAL A 241 -11.85 1.74 24.43
CA VAL A 241 -12.51 2.95 23.92
C VAL A 241 -13.14 2.69 22.55
N PHE A 242 -14.21 3.42 22.29
CA PHE A 242 -14.89 3.47 20.99
C PHE A 242 -14.52 4.78 20.31
N ALA A 243 -13.80 4.71 19.19
CA ALA A 243 -13.48 5.84 18.34
C ALA A 243 -14.34 5.78 17.06
N GLU A 244 -14.96 6.90 16.71
CA GLU A 244 -15.80 7.08 15.51
C GLU A 244 -15.04 7.77 14.39
#